data_AF-A0A2V5HN85-F1
#
_entry.id   AF-A0A2V5HN85-F1
#
_cell.length_a   1.000
_cell.length_b   1.000
_cell.length_c   1.000
_cell.angle_alpha   90.00
_cell.angle_beta   90.00
_cell.angle_gamma   90.00
#
_symmetry.space_group_name_H-M   'P 1'
#
loop_
_entity.id
_entity.type
_entity.pdbx_description
1 polymer ?
#
loop_
_entity_poly.entity_id
_entity_poly.type
_entity_poly.pdbx_seq_one_letter_code
_entity_poly.pdbx_strand_id
1 'polypeptide(L)'
;MSSVDYSTTSTVTTSTPTPTHDLDLVGWIPENSGRGTLSLLTSCLTTLFLCTWVVIHPRVHASPRHSVFHKLALFLKTLLAPEFIAVEGLQEWAQCRRMRREITALTRPDSPETQIPNHHSKQNPPPPPPFTLLHAFYISMLALRYRTPLGDRVLWPNQYVWLLQQGLVEWKDHARWGLADTAIEDKSKADAVAKLIALAQVLWFVAQCILRAAHGLPLAQLEAMTLGYIPLIAVTYFFWWHKPKDIRSPTVVDLPPGMTGEQRAAFEGLAVSHRFDNEGLRDQVTYWSVWYLTPRVFEKEERDRRMATDGRRKEMVVAHWDPDLYRSRLWPLTCLFGMSFGALHLVSWNDVFPTTVELWLWRIAAFVSMGSMLVFMHFEKVVLRWEGMVTIVSLSSPAVYLLSRMVMMGEVFAALRAEEPAIYDTYEVSSYWVHLL
;
A
#
# COMPACT_ATOMS: atom_id res chain seq x y z
N MET A 1 34.63 36.04 -83.25
CA MET A 1 34.73 36.45 -81.83
C MET A 1 33.44 37.21 -81.52
N SER A 2 32.37 36.53 -81.09
CA SER A 2 32.03 36.19 -79.67
C SER A 2 31.98 37.45 -78.80
N SER A 3 30.90 37.80 -78.11
CA SER A 3 29.97 36.96 -77.33
C SER A 3 28.60 37.62 -77.16
N VAL A 4 27.57 36.79 -77.07
CA VAL A 4 26.18 37.12 -76.71
C VAL A 4 26.01 36.81 -75.22
N ASP A 5 25.59 37.78 -74.42
CA ASP A 5 25.29 37.60 -72.99
C ASP A 5 23.86 37.05 -72.83
N TYR A 6 23.76 35.83 -72.28
CA TYR A 6 22.50 35.27 -71.78
C TYR A 6 22.35 35.62 -70.29
N SER A 7 21.34 36.42 -69.97
CA SER A 7 20.89 36.64 -68.59
C SER A 7 19.92 35.51 -68.19
N THR A 8 20.37 34.59 -67.36
CA THR A 8 19.53 33.51 -66.79
C THR A 8 18.88 34.02 -65.49
N THR A 9 17.56 34.20 -65.52
CA THR A 9 16.76 34.51 -64.32
C THR A 9 16.56 33.24 -63.50
N SER A 10 17.34 33.07 -62.43
CA SER A 10 17.14 31.99 -61.46
C SER A 10 16.07 32.39 -60.44
N THR A 11 14.85 31.88 -60.60
CA THR A 11 13.78 31.97 -59.61
C THR A 11 14.17 31.14 -58.39
N VAL A 12 14.63 31.80 -57.33
CA VAL A 12 14.91 31.16 -56.04
C VAL A 12 13.56 30.87 -55.36
N THR A 13 13.06 29.65 -55.54
CA THR A 13 11.97 29.11 -54.72
C THR A 13 12.44 29.04 -53.27
N THR A 14 11.92 29.91 -52.42
CA THR A 14 12.16 29.89 -50.97
C THR A 14 11.38 28.70 -50.41
N SER A 15 12.02 27.52 -50.34
CA SER A 15 11.50 26.43 -49.52
C SER A 15 11.74 26.81 -48.06
N THR A 16 10.68 27.20 -47.36
CA THR A 16 10.66 27.29 -45.90
C THR A 16 11.05 25.91 -45.36
N PRO A 17 12.15 25.75 -44.61
CA PRO A 17 12.40 24.50 -43.93
C PRO A 17 11.36 24.37 -42.83
N THR A 18 10.46 23.40 -42.96
CA THR A 18 9.69 22.88 -41.83
C THR A 18 10.71 22.40 -40.80
N PRO A 19 10.68 22.86 -39.53
CA PRO A 19 11.63 22.39 -38.54
C PRO A 19 11.19 20.98 -38.12
N THR A 20 11.68 19.97 -38.82
CA THR A 20 11.89 18.67 -38.20
C THR A 20 13.10 18.85 -37.29
N HIS A 21 12.87 19.28 -36.05
CA HIS A 21 13.86 19.12 -35.00
C HIS A 21 14.08 17.61 -34.85
N ASP A 22 15.06 17.05 -35.56
CA ASP A 22 15.74 15.85 -35.09
C ASP A 22 16.39 16.28 -33.76
N LEU A 23 15.67 16.07 -32.66
CA LEU A 23 16.24 16.23 -31.33
C LEU A 23 17.36 15.19 -31.24
N ASP A 24 18.61 15.65 -31.22
CA ASP A 24 19.74 14.80 -30.88
C ASP A 24 19.56 14.34 -29.44
N LEU A 25 18.92 13.17 -29.28
CA LEU A 25 18.69 12.57 -27.98
C LEU A 25 20.03 12.24 -27.33
N VAL A 26 20.07 12.44 -26.02
CA VAL A 26 21.27 12.21 -25.21
C VAL A 26 21.05 11.05 -24.24
N GLY A 27 22.09 10.24 -24.03
CA GLY A 27 22.08 9.18 -23.03
C GLY A 27 22.57 9.70 -21.68
N TRP A 28 23.63 9.07 -21.18
CA TRP A 28 24.24 9.45 -19.91
C TRP A 28 24.91 10.83 -19.95
N ILE A 29 24.47 11.73 -19.07
CA ILE A 29 25.05 13.05 -18.87
C ILE A 29 25.80 13.09 -17.52
N PRO A 30 27.12 13.43 -17.51
CA PRO A 30 27.89 13.55 -16.29
C PRO A 30 27.46 14.77 -15.46
N GLU A 31 27.80 14.75 -14.17
CA GLU A 31 27.46 15.83 -13.23
C GLU A 31 28.44 17.00 -13.40
N ASN A 32 28.23 17.86 -14.39
CA ASN A 32 29.08 19.04 -14.63
C ASN A 32 28.33 20.30 -15.12
N SER A 33 27.05 20.18 -15.49
CA SER A 33 26.23 21.27 -16.06
C SER A 33 25.05 21.71 -15.21
N GLY A 34 25.01 21.32 -13.92
CA GLY A 34 23.97 21.69 -12.95
C GLY A 34 23.00 20.55 -12.60
N ARG A 35 22.78 19.61 -13.52
CA ARG A 35 22.00 18.38 -13.31
C ARG A 35 22.49 17.29 -14.27
N GLY A 36 22.63 16.06 -13.77
CA GLY A 36 23.12 14.91 -14.52
C GLY A 36 22.24 13.68 -14.35
N THR A 37 22.54 12.61 -15.08
CA THR A 37 21.75 11.36 -15.02
C THR A 37 21.85 10.71 -13.63
N LEU A 38 22.99 10.83 -12.95
CA LEU A 38 23.17 10.28 -11.61
C LEU A 38 22.34 11.00 -10.54
N SER A 39 22.32 12.34 -10.54
CA SER A 39 21.50 13.13 -9.61
C SER A 39 20.01 12.89 -9.84
N LEU A 40 19.58 12.76 -11.10
CA LEU A 40 18.21 12.40 -11.46
C LEU A 40 17.81 11.03 -10.91
N LEU A 41 18.62 10.00 -11.20
CA LEU A 41 18.41 8.63 -10.72
C LEU A 41 18.37 8.57 -9.20
N THR A 42 19.36 9.15 -8.53
CA THR A 42 19.46 9.12 -7.07
C THR A 42 18.31 9.86 -6.42
N SER A 43 17.91 11.04 -6.92
CA SER A 43 16.77 11.79 -6.40
C SER A 43 15.46 10.99 -6.51
N CYS A 44 15.18 10.40 -7.68
CA CYS A 44 13.96 9.60 -7.87
C CYS A 44 13.97 8.32 -7.02
N LEU A 45 15.05 7.54 -7.07
CA LEU A 45 15.16 6.27 -6.35
C LEU A 45 15.16 6.45 -4.84
N THR A 46 15.82 7.49 -4.31
CA THR A 46 15.78 7.79 -2.88
C THR A 46 14.40 8.24 -2.44
N THR A 47 13.71 9.06 -3.25
CA THR A 47 12.33 9.47 -2.98
C THR A 47 11.41 8.26 -2.94
N LEU A 48 11.41 7.43 -4.00
CA LEU A 48 10.63 6.20 -4.08
C LEU A 48 10.92 5.24 -2.92
N PHE A 49 12.20 5.05 -2.59
CA PHE A 49 12.60 4.20 -1.49
C PHE A 49 12.06 4.73 -0.17
N LEU A 50 12.32 6.01 0.16
CA LEU A 50 11.94 6.60 1.44
C LEU A 50 10.43 6.65 1.60
N CYS A 51 9.68 7.13 0.60
CA CYS A 51 8.22 7.22 0.71
C CYS A 51 7.57 5.84 0.83
N THR A 52 8.08 4.84 0.12
CA THR A 52 7.53 3.47 0.17
C THR A 52 7.93 2.75 1.45
N TRP A 53 9.22 2.76 1.81
CA TRP A 53 9.75 2.06 2.97
C TRP A 53 9.19 2.60 4.29
N VAL A 54 8.99 3.92 4.36
CA VAL A 54 8.46 4.56 5.56
C VAL A 54 6.96 4.30 5.72
N VAL A 55 6.19 4.20 4.63
CA VAL A 55 4.74 3.96 4.75
C VAL A 55 4.39 2.52 5.12
N ILE A 56 5.27 1.55 4.86
CA ILE A 56 4.96 0.14 5.06
C ILE A 56 5.04 -0.25 6.53
N HIS A 57 3.92 -0.75 7.04
CA HIS A 57 3.78 -1.27 8.40
C HIS A 57 3.60 -2.80 8.34
N PRO A 58 4.71 -3.58 8.45
CA PRO A 58 4.64 -5.03 8.32
C PRO A 58 3.86 -5.67 9.47
N ARG A 59 3.32 -6.87 9.22
CA ARG A 59 2.78 -7.72 10.29
C ARG A 59 3.85 -8.07 11.31
N VAL A 60 3.41 -8.37 12.53
CA VAL A 60 4.32 -8.76 13.62
C VAL A 60 4.63 -10.24 13.54
N HIS A 61 5.93 -10.54 13.41
CA HIS A 61 6.47 -11.89 13.43
C HIS A 61 7.32 -12.09 14.69
N ALA A 62 7.33 -13.31 15.24
CA ALA A 62 8.23 -13.65 16.33
C ALA A 62 9.70 -13.71 15.88
N SER A 63 9.95 -14.10 14.61
CA SER A 63 11.29 -14.18 14.05
C SER A 63 11.70 -12.84 13.39
N PRO A 64 12.82 -12.22 13.80
CA PRO A 64 13.31 -10.97 13.19
C PRO A 64 13.60 -11.13 11.69
N ARG A 65 14.14 -12.27 11.27
CA ARG A 65 14.43 -12.55 9.85
C ARG A 65 13.15 -12.55 9.01
N HIS A 66 12.10 -13.20 9.50
CA HIS A 66 10.80 -13.19 8.82
C HIS A 66 10.20 -11.80 8.74
N SER A 67 10.33 -10.98 9.79
CA SER A 67 9.88 -9.58 9.78
C SER A 67 10.60 -8.75 8.69
N VAL A 68 11.93 -8.90 8.57
CA VAL A 68 12.71 -8.21 7.52
C VAL A 68 12.30 -8.65 6.13
N PHE A 69 12.22 -9.98 5.87
CA PHE A 69 11.77 -10.49 4.58
C PHE A 69 10.35 -10.06 4.25
N HIS A 70 9.47 -10.00 5.25
CA HIS A 70 8.10 -9.53 5.07
C HIS A 70 8.05 -8.06 4.67
N LYS A 71 8.80 -7.21 5.37
CA LYS A 71 8.90 -5.78 5.02
C LYS A 71 9.46 -5.59 3.61
N LEU A 72 10.47 -6.37 3.21
CA LEU A 72 11.03 -6.34 1.87
C LEU A 72 10.01 -6.78 0.80
N ALA A 73 9.25 -7.85 1.05
CA ALA A 73 8.22 -8.29 0.10
C ALA A 73 7.09 -7.26 -0.03
N LEU A 74 6.68 -6.62 1.07
CA LEU A 74 5.72 -5.51 1.04
C LEU A 74 6.28 -4.31 0.27
N PHE A 75 7.57 -4.02 0.40
CA PHE A 75 8.23 -2.97 -0.36
C PHE A 75 8.17 -3.24 -1.86
N LEU A 76 8.53 -4.45 -2.30
CA LEU A 76 8.44 -4.86 -3.70
C LEU A 76 6.99 -4.85 -4.22
N LYS A 77 6.03 -5.33 -3.43
CA LYS A 77 4.60 -5.27 -3.77
C LYS A 77 4.12 -3.83 -3.95
N THR A 78 4.55 -2.92 -3.08
CA THR A 78 4.17 -1.50 -3.16
C THR A 78 4.79 -0.81 -4.36
N LEU A 79 6.02 -1.18 -4.75
CA LEU A 79 6.59 -0.70 -6.01
C LEU A 79 5.81 -1.22 -7.22
N LEU A 80 5.40 -2.49 -7.24
CA LEU A 80 4.66 -3.05 -8.38
C LEU A 80 3.22 -2.54 -8.45
N ALA A 81 2.54 -2.42 -7.31
CA ALA A 81 1.12 -2.15 -7.20
C ALA A 81 0.79 -1.21 -6.01
N PRO A 82 1.24 0.07 -6.05
CA PRO A 82 1.01 1.01 -4.95
C PRO A 82 -0.48 1.26 -4.66
N GLU A 83 -1.33 1.28 -5.70
CA GLU A 83 -2.78 1.43 -5.59
C GLU A 83 -3.42 0.27 -4.82
N PHE A 84 -2.94 -0.96 -5.05
CA PHE A 84 -3.45 -2.15 -4.38
C PHE A 84 -3.12 -2.10 -2.88
N ILE A 85 -1.94 -1.61 -2.53
CA ILE A 85 -1.53 -1.43 -1.12
C ILE A 85 -2.38 -0.36 -0.42
N ALA A 86 -2.76 0.70 -1.11
CA ALA A 86 -3.70 1.68 -0.58
C ALA A 86 -5.11 1.09 -0.35
N VAL A 87 -5.60 0.23 -1.25
CA VAL A 87 -6.88 -0.48 -1.06
C VAL A 87 -6.81 -1.46 0.13
N GLU A 88 -5.70 -2.19 0.28
CA GLU A 88 -5.46 -3.01 1.47
C GLU A 88 -5.46 -2.15 2.75
N GLY A 89 -4.85 -0.97 2.70
CA GLY A 89 -4.89 0.00 3.80
C GLY A 89 -6.33 0.40 4.17
N LEU A 90 -7.17 0.69 3.17
CA LEU A 90 -8.60 1.00 3.37
C LEU A 90 -9.35 -0.18 4.02
N GLN A 91 -9.13 -1.41 3.56
CA GLN A 91 -9.76 -2.60 4.13
C GLN A 91 -9.34 -2.85 5.58
N GLU A 92 -8.04 -2.68 5.89
CA GLU A 92 -7.55 -2.75 7.28
C GLU A 92 -8.20 -1.71 8.17
N TRP A 93 -8.28 -0.48 7.67
CA TRP A 93 -8.90 0.62 8.39
C TRP A 93 -10.41 0.36 8.62
N ALA A 94 -11.12 -0.18 7.63
CA ALA A 94 -12.53 -0.54 7.75
C ALA A 94 -12.75 -1.63 8.81
N GLN A 95 -11.95 -2.71 8.81
CA GLN A 95 -12.00 -3.75 9.83
C GLN A 95 -11.72 -3.18 11.23
N CYS A 96 -10.69 -2.34 11.37
CA CYS A 96 -10.34 -1.72 12.65
C CYS A 96 -11.45 -0.79 13.16
N ARG A 97 -12.12 -0.06 12.27
CA ARG A 97 -13.29 0.75 12.62
C ARG A 97 -14.47 -0.08 13.06
N ARG A 98 -14.73 -1.22 12.41
CA ARG A 98 -15.78 -2.17 12.81
C ARG A 98 -15.50 -2.70 14.22
N MET A 99 -14.30 -3.22 14.47
CA MET A 99 -13.88 -3.70 15.79
C MET A 99 -14.02 -2.62 16.88
N ARG A 100 -13.56 -1.39 16.60
CA ARG A 100 -13.72 -0.28 17.55
C ARG A 100 -15.19 -0.01 17.89
N ARG A 101 -16.08 -0.02 16.88
CA ARG A 101 -17.53 0.21 17.11
C ARG A 101 -18.14 -0.89 17.99
N GLU A 102 -17.80 -2.15 17.72
CA GLU A 102 -18.27 -3.30 18.50
C GLU A 102 -17.81 -3.20 19.97
N ILE A 103 -16.52 -2.96 20.21
CA ILE A 103 -15.98 -2.86 21.58
C ILE A 103 -16.53 -1.63 22.31
N THR A 104 -16.64 -0.49 21.62
CA THR A 104 -17.22 0.74 22.21
C THR A 104 -18.67 0.50 22.64
N ALA A 105 -19.44 -0.29 21.88
CA ALA A 105 -20.82 -0.62 22.24
C ALA A 105 -20.88 -1.50 23.50
N LEU A 106 -19.93 -2.42 23.69
CA LEU A 106 -19.85 -3.29 24.88
C LEU A 106 -19.39 -2.54 26.14
N THR A 107 -18.60 -1.48 25.97
CA THR A 107 -18.02 -0.70 27.09
C THR A 107 -18.82 0.56 27.46
N ARG A 108 -20.01 0.76 26.87
CA ARG A 108 -20.87 1.89 27.26
C ARG A 108 -21.34 1.75 28.71
N PRO A 109 -21.35 2.84 29.49
CA PRO A 109 -21.77 2.82 30.90
C PRO A 109 -23.25 2.41 31.10
N ASP A 110 -24.08 2.47 30.06
CA ASP A 110 -25.48 2.03 30.09
C ASP A 110 -25.66 0.54 29.79
N SER A 111 -24.57 -0.23 29.63
CA SER A 111 -24.65 -1.68 29.45
C SER A 111 -25.15 -2.34 30.76
N PRO A 112 -25.93 -3.44 30.69
CA PRO A 112 -26.58 -4.06 31.85
C PRO A 112 -25.63 -4.44 33.00
N GLU A 113 -24.35 -4.65 32.72
CA GLU A 113 -23.32 -5.03 33.71
C GLU A 113 -22.88 -3.88 34.62
N THR A 114 -23.07 -2.62 34.22
CA THR A 114 -22.60 -1.45 34.99
C THR A 114 -23.57 -1.02 36.10
N GLN A 115 -24.75 -1.65 36.19
CA GLN A 115 -25.83 -1.26 37.13
C GLN A 115 -25.78 -1.96 38.50
N ILE A 116 -24.69 -2.65 38.88
CA ILE A 116 -24.54 -3.14 40.26
C ILE A 116 -23.97 -1.99 41.13
N PRO A 117 -24.75 -1.37 42.03
CA PRO A 117 -24.26 -0.26 42.83
C PRO A 117 -23.36 -0.81 43.93
N ASN A 118 -22.06 -0.59 43.80
CA ASN A 118 -21.10 -0.94 44.85
C ASN A 118 -21.11 0.17 45.92
N HIS A 119 -21.87 -0.03 47.00
CA HIS A 119 -22.10 0.98 48.03
C HIS A 119 -20.91 1.23 49.00
N HIS A 120 -19.73 0.68 48.71
CA HIS A 120 -18.65 0.56 49.71
C HIS A 120 -17.25 1.10 49.35
N SER A 121 -17.03 1.87 48.27
CA SER A 121 -15.73 2.55 48.07
C SER A 121 -15.86 4.07 47.92
N LYS A 122 -15.13 4.82 48.76
CA LYS A 122 -15.07 6.29 48.74
C LYS A 122 -14.17 6.87 47.63
N GLN A 123 -13.78 6.06 46.65
CA GLN A 123 -13.04 6.48 45.45
C GLN A 123 -13.41 5.51 44.34
N ASN A 124 -14.30 5.92 43.43
CA ASN A 124 -14.45 5.22 42.17
C ASN A 124 -13.15 5.45 41.38
N PRO A 125 -12.46 4.39 40.92
CA PRO A 125 -11.30 4.55 40.06
C PRO A 125 -11.70 5.35 38.80
N PRO A 126 -10.77 6.12 38.22
CA PRO A 126 -11.05 6.83 36.97
C PRO A 126 -11.52 5.83 35.89
N PRO A 127 -12.47 6.22 35.03
CA PRO A 127 -12.95 5.36 33.96
C PRO A 127 -11.77 4.93 33.06
N PRO A 128 -11.78 3.70 32.53
CA PRO A 128 -10.72 3.25 31.65
C PRO A 128 -10.65 4.13 30.39
N PRO A 129 -9.45 4.32 29.80
CA PRO A 129 -9.29 5.05 28.54
C PRO A 129 -10.11 4.37 27.43
N PRO A 130 -10.58 5.09 26.41
CA PRO A 130 -11.40 4.51 25.35
C PRO A 130 -10.60 3.55 24.46
N PHE A 131 -11.25 2.51 23.94
CA PHE A 131 -10.68 1.66 22.89
C PHE A 131 -10.49 2.46 21.59
N THR A 132 -9.23 2.70 21.21
CA THR A 132 -8.87 3.50 20.01
C THR A 132 -8.54 2.63 18.79
N LEU A 133 -8.33 3.27 17.63
CA LEU A 133 -7.86 2.57 16.42
C LEU A 133 -6.45 1.99 16.58
N LEU A 134 -5.62 2.56 17.46
CA LEU A 134 -4.28 2.05 17.79
C LEU A 134 -4.37 0.58 18.22
N HIS A 135 -5.25 0.30 19.18
CA HIS A 135 -5.50 -1.04 19.71
C HIS A 135 -6.03 -2.00 18.63
N ALA A 136 -7.01 -1.54 17.84
CA ALA A 136 -7.59 -2.35 16.75
C ALA A 136 -6.55 -2.76 15.71
N PHE A 137 -5.69 -1.81 15.31
CA PHE A 137 -4.58 -2.07 14.40
C PHE A 137 -3.55 -3.01 15.02
N TYR A 138 -3.20 -2.81 16.30
CA TYR A 138 -2.26 -3.66 17.02
C TYR A 138 -2.71 -5.14 17.03
N ILE A 139 -4.00 -5.38 17.30
CA ILE A 139 -4.56 -6.74 17.25
C ILE A 139 -4.60 -7.25 15.81
N SER A 140 -5.08 -6.43 14.86
CA SER A 140 -5.23 -6.82 13.45
C SER A 140 -3.90 -7.08 12.73
N MET A 141 -2.78 -6.50 13.19
CA MET A 141 -1.44 -6.72 12.63
C MET A 141 -0.70 -7.92 13.24
N LEU A 142 -1.44 -8.81 13.92
CA LEU A 142 -0.96 -10.05 14.56
C LEU A 142 0.00 -9.80 15.74
N ALA A 143 -0.05 -8.62 16.34
CA ALA A 143 0.83 -8.26 17.45
C ALA A 143 0.35 -8.83 18.79
N LEU A 144 -0.94 -9.16 18.94
CA LEU A 144 -1.47 -9.81 20.14
C LEU A 144 -1.58 -11.33 19.91
N ARG A 145 -1.03 -12.09 20.84
CA ARG A 145 -0.95 -13.56 20.78
C ARG A 145 -1.25 -14.17 22.14
N TYR A 146 -1.69 -15.42 22.16
CA TYR A 146 -1.92 -16.15 23.41
C TYR A 146 -1.05 -17.39 23.50
N ARG A 147 -0.63 -17.72 24.73
CA ARG A 147 0.26 -18.86 25.00
C ARG A 147 -0.45 -20.20 24.82
N THR A 148 0.25 -21.17 24.25
CA THR A 148 -0.17 -22.58 24.19
C THR A 148 0.95 -23.48 24.73
N PRO A 149 0.67 -24.75 25.04
CA PRO A 149 1.72 -25.69 25.47
C PRO A 149 2.83 -25.91 24.43
N LEU A 150 2.53 -25.68 23.15
CA LEU A 150 3.47 -25.87 22.03
C LEU A 150 4.20 -24.57 21.63
N GLY A 151 3.72 -23.41 22.09
CA GLY A 151 4.29 -22.10 21.77
C GLY A 151 3.28 -20.98 21.95
N ASP A 152 2.89 -20.34 20.86
CA ASP A 152 1.88 -19.27 20.86
C ASP A 152 1.00 -19.28 19.61
N ARG A 153 -0.21 -18.74 19.73
CA ARG A 153 -1.15 -18.56 18.63
C ARG A 153 -1.56 -17.09 18.50
N VAL A 154 -1.88 -16.68 17.28
CA VAL A 154 -2.41 -15.33 17.01
C VAL A 154 -3.77 -15.17 17.66
N LEU A 155 -3.97 -14.05 18.34
CA LEU A 155 -5.28 -13.66 18.84
C LEU A 155 -5.96 -12.74 17.82
N TRP A 156 -6.98 -13.28 17.15
CA TRP A 156 -7.66 -12.58 16.05
C TRP A 156 -8.65 -11.51 16.56
N PRO A 157 -8.99 -10.48 15.77
CA PRO A 157 -9.89 -9.41 16.19
C PRO A 157 -11.26 -9.91 16.70
N ASN A 158 -11.87 -10.87 15.99
CA ASN A 158 -13.14 -11.48 16.38
C ASN A 158 -13.03 -12.32 17.66
N GLN A 159 -11.89 -12.97 17.89
CA GLN A 159 -11.62 -13.67 19.16
C GLN A 159 -11.55 -12.69 20.33
N TYR A 160 -10.89 -11.54 20.16
CA TYR A 160 -10.82 -10.51 21.21
C TYR A 160 -12.19 -9.92 21.53
N VAL A 161 -12.97 -9.57 20.49
CA VAL A 161 -14.35 -9.07 20.65
C VAL A 161 -15.20 -10.11 21.37
N TRP A 162 -15.08 -11.39 21.01
CA TRP A 162 -15.82 -12.46 21.65
C TRP A 162 -15.47 -12.61 23.13
N LEU A 163 -14.19 -12.51 23.51
CA LEU A 163 -13.79 -12.56 24.94
C LEU A 163 -14.45 -11.46 25.77
N LEU A 164 -14.57 -10.24 25.21
CA LEU A 164 -15.28 -9.13 25.85
C LEU A 164 -16.80 -9.41 25.91
N GLN A 165 -17.39 -9.93 24.84
CA GLN A 165 -18.83 -10.27 24.79
C GLN A 165 -19.23 -11.34 25.81
N GLN A 166 -18.33 -12.28 26.11
CA GLN A 166 -18.56 -13.34 27.09
C GLN A 166 -18.27 -12.90 28.54
N GLY A 167 -17.84 -11.65 28.77
CA GLY A 167 -17.40 -11.19 30.10
C GLY A 167 -16.16 -11.91 30.62
N LEU A 168 -15.43 -12.62 29.76
CA LEU A 168 -14.19 -13.34 30.14
C LEU A 168 -12.99 -12.40 30.28
N VAL A 169 -13.09 -11.23 29.64
CA VAL A 169 -12.13 -10.13 29.70
C VAL A 169 -12.91 -8.85 29.87
N GLU A 170 -12.40 -7.93 30.68
CA GLU A 170 -12.95 -6.58 30.79
C GLU A 170 -11.97 -5.58 30.19
N TRP A 171 -12.49 -4.54 29.53
CA TRP A 171 -11.64 -3.51 28.92
C TRP A 171 -10.81 -2.73 29.95
N LYS A 172 -11.26 -2.65 31.21
CA LYS A 172 -10.47 -2.06 32.29
C LYS A 172 -9.10 -2.73 32.48
N ASP A 173 -9.00 -4.01 32.11
CA ASP A 173 -7.78 -4.82 32.19
C ASP A 173 -6.90 -4.79 30.92
N HIS A 174 -7.20 -3.91 29.94
CA HIS A 174 -6.47 -3.80 28.68
C HIS A 174 -4.94 -3.71 28.86
N ALA A 175 -4.46 -3.00 29.88
CA ALA A 175 -3.04 -2.89 30.17
C ALA A 175 -2.37 -4.26 30.46
N ARG A 176 -3.06 -5.16 31.17
CA ARG A 176 -2.58 -6.53 31.45
C ARG A 176 -2.54 -7.40 30.20
N TRP A 177 -3.36 -7.07 29.21
CA TRP A 177 -3.35 -7.67 27.88
C TRP A 177 -2.28 -7.05 26.95
N GLY A 178 -1.40 -6.21 27.50
CA GLY A 178 -0.37 -5.48 26.77
C GLY A 178 -0.95 -4.52 25.71
N LEU A 179 -2.17 -4.04 25.97
CA LEU A 179 -2.87 -3.05 25.16
C LEU A 179 -2.84 -1.66 25.81
N ALA A 180 -1.91 -1.38 26.73
CA ALA A 180 -1.71 -0.01 27.20
C ALA A 180 -1.11 0.85 26.08
N ASP A 181 -1.66 2.06 25.85
CA ASP A 181 -1.18 2.99 24.81
C ASP A 181 0.34 3.20 24.91
N THR A 182 0.85 3.50 26.11
CA THR A 182 2.28 3.72 26.35
C THR A 182 3.14 2.51 26.02
N ALA A 183 2.65 1.29 26.24
CA ALA A 183 3.37 0.06 25.95
C ALA A 183 3.39 -0.24 24.44
N ILE A 184 2.34 0.13 23.70
CA ILE A 184 2.30 0.02 22.24
C ILE A 184 3.21 1.09 21.62
N GLU A 185 3.12 2.33 22.09
CA GLU A 185 3.89 3.46 21.59
C GLU A 185 5.40 3.26 21.82
N ASP A 186 5.81 2.74 22.99
CA ASP A 186 7.22 2.45 23.30
C ASP A 186 7.86 1.50 22.29
N LYS A 187 7.08 0.53 21.78
CA LYS A 187 7.51 -0.40 20.72
C LYS A 187 7.66 0.28 19.34
N SER A 188 7.15 1.50 19.15
CA SER A 188 7.11 2.22 17.87
C SER A 188 8.00 3.47 17.79
N LYS A 189 8.79 3.77 18.84
CA LYS A 189 9.56 5.03 18.99
C LYS A 189 10.61 5.32 17.91
N ALA A 190 11.04 4.33 17.12
CA ALA A 190 12.09 4.49 16.11
C ALA A 190 11.66 5.22 14.81
N ASP A 191 10.42 5.71 14.73
CA ASP A 191 9.77 6.03 13.45
C ASP A 191 9.72 7.53 13.10
N ALA A 192 9.70 8.43 14.09
CA ALA A 192 9.45 9.86 13.85
C ALA A 192 10.53 10.53 12.97
N VAL A 193 11.80 10.20 13.20
CA VAL A 193 12.94 10.76 12.43
C VAL A 193 12.89 10.30 10.97
N ALA A 194 12.64 9.01 10.73
CA ALA A 194 12.55 8.46 9.38
C ALA A 194 11.37 9.09 8.60
N LYS A 195 10.23 9.31 9.28
CA LYS A 195 9.08 10.03 8.71
C LYS A 195 9.41 11.47 8.33
N LEU A 196 10.12 12.20 9.20
CA LEU A 196 10.52 13.57 8.92
C LEU A 196 11.47 13.65 7.71
N ILE A 197 12.45 12.75 7.64
CA ILE A 197 13.39 12.68 6.50
C ILE A 197 12.64 12.35 5.20
N ALA A 198 11.75 11.35 5.23
CA ALA A 198 10.98 10.99 4.05
C ALA A 198 10.04 12.12 3.60
N LEU A 199 9.40 12.81 4.54
CA LEU A 199 8.56 13.97 4.24
C LEU A 199 9.37 15.10 3.61
N ALA A 200 10.52 15.45 4.19
CA ALA A 200 11.41 16.47 3.65
C ALA A 200 11.89 16.11 2.23
N GLN A 201 12.27 14.85 2.00
CA GLN A 201 12.67 14.37 0.68
C GLN A 201 11.54 14.48 -0.34
N VAL A 202 10.33 14.03 0.00
CA VAL A 202 9.16 14.08 -0.89
C VAL A 202 8.79 15.52 -1.20
N LEU A 203 8.75 16.41 -0.21
CA LEU A 203 8.44 17.82 -0.42
C LEU A 203 9.48 18.51 -1.31
N TRP A 204 10.77 18.23 -1.06
CA TRP A 204 11.85 18.75 -1.90
C TRP A 204 11.73 18.26 -3.34
N PHE A 205 11.51 16.96 -3.53
CA PHE A 205 11.35 16.36 -4.85
C PHE A 205 10.16 16.98 -5.61
N VAL A 206 8.99 17.10 -4.96
CA VAL A 206 7.80 17.71 -5.56
C VAL A 206 8.05 19.18 -5.91
N ALA A 207 8.69 19.95 -5.02
CA ALA A 207 9.04 21.34 -5.28
C ALA A 207 9.96 21.47 -6.50
N GLN A 208 10.96 20.60 -6.63
CA GLN A 208 11.84 20.56 -7.80
C GLN A 208 11.08 20.27 -9.09
N CYS A 209 10.19 19.28 -9.10
CA CYS A 209 9.38 18.99 -10.28
C CYS A 209 8.43 20.15 -10.65
N ILE A 210 7.81 20.80 -9.65
CA ILE A 210 6.94 21.96 -9.87
C ILE A 210 7.73 23.13 -10.46
N LEU A 211 8.90 23.44 -9.91
CA LEU A 211 9.74 24.54 -10.41
C LEU A 211 10.21 24.27 -11.84
N ARG A 212 10.63 23.03 -12.16
CA ARG A 212 10.96 22.65 -13.54
C ARG A 212 9.79 22.90 -14.49
N ALA A 213 8.60 22.39 -14.14
CA ALA A 213 7.41 22.60 -14.94
C ALA A 213 7.04 24.08 -15.09
N ALA A 214 7.17 24.88 -14.02
CA ALA A 214 6.90 26.33 -14.03
C ALA A 214 7.87 27.11 -14.93
N HIS A 215 9.11 26.63 -15.08
CA HIS A 215 10.11 27.19 -15.99
C HIS A 215 10.03 26.62 -17.42
N GLY A 216 9.02 25.79 -17.73
CA GLY A 216 8.86 25.18 -19.05
C GLY A 216 9.91 24.12 -19.37
N LEU A 217 10.58 23.56 -18.35
CA LEU A 217 11.55 22.49 -18.52
C LEU A 217 10.84 21.12 -18.41
N PRO A 218 11.15 20.14 -19.30
CA PRO A 218 10.53 18.83 -19.25
C PRO A 218 10.96 18.04 -18.00
N LEU A 219 10.08 17.16 -17.54
CA LEU A 219 10.41 16.16 -16.52
C LEU A 219 10.86 14.88 -17.21
N ALA A 220 11.82 14.18 -16.62
CA ALA A 220 12.07 12.81 -17.05
C ALA A 220 10.89 11.90 -16.69
N GLN A 221 10.72 10.85 -17.46
CA GLN A 221 9.74 9.77 -17.31
C GLN A 221 9.86 9.15 -15.91
N LEU A 222 11.09 9.04 -15.37
CA LEU A 222 11.32 8.57 -14.01
C LEU A 222 10.84 9.55 -12.93
N GLU A 223 10.95 10.85 -13.19
CA GLU A 223 10.39 11.87 -12.29
C GLU A 223 8.86 11.85 -12.33
N ALA A 224 8.27 11.80 -13.53
CA ALA A 224 6.82 11.67 -13.71
C ALA A 224 6.28 10.41 -13.04
N MET A 225 6.97 9.28 -13.19
CA MET A 225 6.67 8.04 -12.47
C MET A 225 6.70 8.25 -10.96
N THR A 226 7.78 8.86 -10.45
CA THR A 226 7.95 9.09 -9.01
C THR A 226 6.84 9.98 -8.45
N LEU A 227 6.47 11.06 -9.16
CA LEU A 227 5.32 11.90 -8.81
C LEU A 227 4.02 11.09 -8.75
N GLY A 228 3.85 10.09 -9.61
CA GLY A 228 2.69 9.20 -9.61
C GLY A 228 2.55 8.35 -8.34
N TYR A 229 3.66 7.96 -7.69
CA TYR A 229 3.62 7.19 -6.43
C TYR A 229 3.17 8.03 -5.23
N ILE A 230 3.54 9.31 -5.21
CA ILE A 230 3.35 10.20 -4.05
C ILE A 230 1.88 10.26 -3.59
N PRO A 231 0.87 10.53 -4.44
CA PRO A 231 -0.51 10.58 -3.98
C PRO A 231 -1.02 9.21 -3.48
N LEU A 232 -0.59 8.10 -4.09
CA LEU A 232 -1.00 6.75 -3.65
C LEU A 232 -0.41 6.39 -2.29
N ILE A 233 0.84 6.76 -2.06
CA ILE A 233 1.52 6.57 -0.78
C ILE A 233 0.91 7.48 0.30
N ALA A 234 0.54 8.71 -0.05
CA ALA A 234 -0.17 9.60 0.86
C ALA A 234 -1.53 9.02 1.30
N VAL A 235 -2.30 8.44 0.37
CA VAL A 235 -3.56 7.75 0.68
C VAL A 235 -3.33 6.50 1.55
N THR A 236 -2.31 5.70 1.24
CA THR A 236 -1.92 4.55 2.07
C THR A 236 -1.59 5.01 3.50
N TYR A 237 -0.81 6.08 3.63
CA TYR A 237 -0.43 6.65 4.91
C TYR A 237 -1.64 7.15 5.71
N PHE A 238 -2.60 7.79 5.04
CA PHE A 238 -3.85 8.23 5.68
C PHE A 238 -4.59 7.06 6.36
N PHE A 239 -4.76 5.94 5.67
CA PHE A 239 -5.44 4.77 6.25
C PHE A 239 -4.63 4.11 7.37
N TRP A 240 -3.31 4.16 7.31
CA TRP A 240 -2.40 3.62 8.32
C TRP A 240 -1.91 4.62 9.36
N TRP A 241 -2.51 5.82 9.44
CA TRP A 241 -2.09 6.86 10.37
C TRP A 241 -2.00 6.37 11.83
N HIS A 242 -2.97 5.57 12.26
CA HIS A 242 -3.07 5.03 13.63
C HIS A 242 -2.45 3.63 13.76
N LYS A 243 -1.91 3.06 12.67
CA LYS A 243 -1.32 1.72 12.69
C LYS A 243 0.08 1.83 13.30
N PRO A 244 0.39 1.12 14.40
CA PRO A 244 1.75 1.11 14.95
C PRO A 244 2.76 0.62 13.91
N LYS A 245 3.97 1.19 13.94
CA LYS A 245 5.06 0.83 13.03
C LYS A 245 6.25 0.25 13.78
N ASP A 246 7.00 -0.62 13.09
CA ASP A 246 8.24 -1.24 13.55
C ASP A 246 8.12 -2.03 14.87
N ILE A 247 6.94 -2.59 15.14
CA ILE A 247 6.70 -3.52 16.24
C ILE A 247 7.50 -4.81 16.01
N ARG A 248 8.60 -4.97 16.77
CA ARG A 248 9.57 -6.07 16.58
C ARG A 248 9.15 -7.39 17.18
N SER A 249 8.30 -7.38 18.20
CA SER A 249 7.87 -8.58 18.90
C SER A 249 6.39 -8.49 19.32
N PRO A 250 5.66 -9.63 19.22
CA PRO A 250 4.28 -9.67 19.66
C PRO A 250 4.19 -9.62 21.20
N THR A 251 3.05 -9.13 21.70
CA THR A 251 2.64 -9.33 23.08
C THR A 251 1.99 -10.70 23.20
N VAL A 252 2.51 -11.54 24.10
CA VAL A 252 1.94 -12.86 24.42
C VAL A 252 1.23 -12.78 25.76
N VAL A 253 -0.04 -13.17 25.79
CA VAL A 253 -0.89 -13.16 26.99
C VAL A 253 -1.36 -14.57 27.32
N ASP A 254 -1.79 -14.77 28.56
CA ASP A 254 -2.44 -16.02 28.98
C ASP A 254 -3.96 -15.87 28.86
N LEU A 255 -4.60 -16.91 28.34
CA LEU A 255 -6.07 -16.96 28.30
C LEU A 255 -6.65 -17.06 29.73
N PRO A 256 -7.83 -16.47 29.99
CA PRO A 256 -8.54 -16.62 31.25
C PRO A 256 -8.58 -18.09 31.74
N PRO A 257 -8.10 -18.38 32.97
CA PRO A 257 -7.95 -19.75 33.46
C PRO A 257 -9.28 -20.48 33.71
N GLY A 258 -10.39 -19.72 33.82
CA GLY A 258 -11.72 -20.24 34.12
C GLY A 258 -12.59 -20.58 32.90
N MET A 259 -12.05 -20.58 31.67
CA MET A 259 -12.86 -20.94 30.50
C MET A 259 -13.36 -22.39 30.57
N THR A 260 -14.65 -22.58 30.32
CA THR A 260 -15.20 -23.93 30.13
C THR A 260 -14.64 -24.57 28.86
N GLY A 261 -14.72 -25.91 28.75
CA GLY A 261 -14.30 -26.62 27.54
C GLY A 261 -15.05 -26.17 26.29
N GLU A 262 -16.35 -25.87 26.43
CA GLU A 262 -17.19 -25.34 25.35
C GLU A 262 -16.77 -23.92 24.94
N GLN A 263 -16.51 -23.04 25.92
CA GLN A 263 -16.01 -21.69 25.66
C GLN A 263 -14.67 -21.73 24.93
N ARG A 264 -13.75 -22.61 25.34
CA ARG A 264 -12.46 -22.77 24.66
C ARG A 264 -12.64 -23.29 23.23
N ALA A 265 -13.51 -24.29 23.01
CA ALA A 265 -13.79 -24.80 21.67
C ALA A 265 -14.41 -23.73 20.75
N ALA A 266 -15.35 -22.93 21.27
CA ALA A 266 -15.93 -21.80 20.54
C ALA A 266 -14.87 -20.73 20.20
N PHE A 267 -14.04 -20.36 21.18
CA PHE A 267 -12.94 -19.41 21.00
C PHE A 267 -11.93 -19.87 19.95
N GLU A 268 -11.50 -21.13 20.00
CA GLU A 268 -10.58 -21.70 19.01
C GLU A 268 -11.23 -21.80 17.63
N GLY A 269 -12.53 -22.13 17.58
CA GLY A 269 -13.35 -22.11 16.38
C GLY A 269 -13.41 -20.74 15.71
N LEU A 270 -13.15 -19.63 16.44
CA LEU A 270 -13.12 -18.27 15.91
C LEU A 270 -11.78 -17.88 15.25
N ALA A 271 -10.72 -18.68 15.34
CA ALA A 271 -9.43 -18.37 14.71
C ALA A 271 -9.54 -18.22 13.18
N VAL A 272 -9.08 -17.11 12.60
CA VAL A 272 -9.19 -16.85 11.14
C VAL A 272 -8.25 -17.76 10.36
N SER A 273 -7.01 -17.91 10.84
CA SER A 273 -6.02 -18.81 10.26
C SER A 273 -5.04 -19.29 11.30
N HIS A 274 -4.57 -20.53 11.17
CA HIS A 274 -3.52 -21.12 12.01
C HIS A 274 -2.12 -20.98 11.39
N ARG A 275 -2.01 -20.43 10.17
CA ARG A 275 -0.74 -20.33 9.44
C ARG A 275 0.25 -19.33 10.04
N PHE A 276 -0.22 -18.45 10.90
CA PHE A 276 0.59 -17.39 11.52
C PHE A 276 0.92 -17.67 12.99
N ASP A 277 0.48 -18.83 13.50
CA ASP A 277 0.78 -19.33 14.83
C ASP A 277 2.22 -19.86 14.90
N ASN A 278 2.76 -19.97 16.11
CA ASN A 278 4.11 -20.48 16.38
C ASN A 278 4.02 -21.77 17.20
N GLU A 279 3.51 -22.85 16.60
CA GLU A 279 3.43 -24.18 17.25
C GLU A 279 4.31 -25.23 16.57
N GLY A 280 5.10 -24.81 15.58
CA GLY A 280 6.06 -25.68 14.88
C GLY A 280 5.44 -26.57 13.80
N LEU A 281 4.23 -26.26 13.33
CA LEU A 281 3.60 -27.02 12.23
C LEU A 281 4.25 -26.72 10.88
N ARG A 282 4.26 -27.69 9.96
CA ARG A 282 4.95 -27.57 8.65
C ARG A 282 4.53 -26.34 7.84
N ASP A 283 3.25 -25.99 7.88
CA ASP A 283 2.69 -24.82 7.19
C ASP A 283 3.03 -23.48 7.86
N GLN A 284 3.39 -23.48 9.15
CA GLN A 284 3.78 -22.29 9.93
C GLN A 284 5.25 -21.90 9.75
N VAL A 285 6.15 -22.86 9.51
CA VAL A 285 7.61 -22.62 9.39
C VAL A 285 8.01 -22.17 7.98
N THR A 286 7.06 -21.92 7.09
CA THR A 286 7.32 -21.65 5.67
C THR A 286 7.48 -20.16 5.36
N TYR A 287 8.57 -19.78 4.67
CA TYR A 287 8.83 -18.39 4.24
C TYR A 287 7.82 -17.84 3.22
N TRP A 288 7.10 -18.71 2.50
CA TRP A 288 6.01 -18.33 1.59
C TRP A 288 4.90 -17.51 2.28
N SER A 289 4.79 -17.60 3.62
CA SER A 289 3.84 -16.81 4.40
C SER A 289 3.98 -15.29 4.24
N VAL A 290 5.18 -14.83 3.91
CA VAL A 290 5.50 -13.44 3.61
C VAL A 290 4.70 -12.90 2.41
N TRP A 291 4.40 -13.76 1.43
CA TRP A 291 3.68 -13.38 0.22
C TRP A 291 2.16 -13.44 0.37
N TYR A 292 1.62 -14.08 1.41
CA TYR A 292 0.18 -14.11 1.64
C TYR A 292 -0.36 -12.74 2.08
N LEU A 293 -1.55 -12.42 1.56
CA LEU A 293 -2.41 -11.37 2.09
C LEU A 293 -2.82 -11.73 3.52
N THR A 294 -2.98 -10.72 4.37
CA THR A 294 -3.41 -10.94 5.75
C THR A 294 -4.86 -11.37 5.72
N PRO A 295 -5.20 -12.58 6.20
CA PRO A 295 -6.60 -12.99 6.22
C PRO A 295 -7.43 -12.03 7.07
N ARG A 296 -8.64 -11.76 6.60
CA ARG A 296 -9.55 -10.80 7.25
C ARG A 296 -10.67 -11.53 7.96
N VAL A 297 -11.25 -10.88 8.95
CA VAL A 297 -12.36 -11.47 9.72
C VAL A 297 -13.56 -11.76 8.82
N PHE A 298 -13.88 -10.88 7.87
CA PHE A 298 -15.01 -11.08 6.96
C PHE A 298 -14.84 -12.34 6.09
N GLU A 299 -13.62 -12.67 5.66
CA GLU A 299 -13.36 -13.88 4.85
C GLU A 299 -13.71 -15.15 5.63
N LYS A 300 -13.43 -15.14 6.94
CA LYS A 300 -13.80 -16.22 7.84
C LYS A 300 -15.31 -16.27 8.07
N GLU A 301 -15.93 -15.14 8.38
CA GLU A 301 -17.39 -15.04 8.60
C GLU A 301 -18.17 -15.59 7.39
N GLU A 302 -17.75 -15.24 6.18
CA GLU A 302 -18.39 -15.74 4.97
C GLU A 302 -18.12 -17.22 4.73
N ARG A 303 -16.89 -17.69 4.93
CA ARG A 303 -16.57 -19.12 4.83
C ARG A 303 -17.44 -19.94 5.77
N ASP A 304 -17.61 -19.49 7.00
CA ASP A 304 -18.39 -20.20 8.02
C ASP A 304 -19.90 -20.14 7.70
N ARG A 305 -20.44 -19.01 7.23
CA ARG A 305 -21.82 -18.91 6.72
C ARG A 305 -22.06 -19.89 5.56
N ARG A 306 -21.13 -19.99 4.62
CA ARG A 306 -21.23 -20.90 3.47
C ARG A 306 -21.15 -22.37 3.89
N MET A 307 -20.30 -22.71 4.84
CA MET A 307 -20.25 -24.07 5.40
C MET A 307 -21.58 -24.45 6.06
N ALA A 308 -22.25 -23.50 6.71
CA ALA A 308 -23.57 -23.72 7.28
C ALA A 308 -24.67 -23.93 6.21
N THR A 309 -24.57 -23.27 5.05
CA THR A 309 -25.58 -23.38 3.98
C THR A 309 -25.32 -24.51 2.97
N ASP A 310 -24.06 -24.77 2.60
CA ASP A 310 -23.66 -25.64 1.47
C ASP A 310 -22.89 -26.90 1.92
N GLY A 311 -22.56 -27.00 3.21
CA GLY A 311 -22.21 -28.24 3.91
C GLY A 311 -20.92 -28.98 3.53
N ARG A 312 -20.30 -28.79 2.35
CA ARG A 312 -19.22 -29.71 1.92
C ARG A 312 -18.06 -29.20 1.07
N ARG A 313 -18.02 -27.96 0.56
CA ARG A 313 -17.01 -27.62 -0.47
C ARG A 313 -16.03 -26.53 -0.05
N LYS A 314 -14.78 -26.95 0.22
CA LYS A 314 -13.65 -26.03 0.41
C LYS A 314 -13.25 -25.44 -0.94
N GLU A 315 -13.57 -24.17 -1.18
CA GLU A 315 -13.06 -23.40 -2.31
C GLU A 315 -11.72 -22.75 -1.96
N MET A 316 -10.75 -22.80 -2.88
CA MET A 316 -9.51 -22.05 -2.75
C MET A 316 -9.73 -20.63 -3.25
N VAL A 317 -9.78 -19.69 -2.31
CA VAL A 317 -9.94 -18.25 -2.57
C VAL A 317 -8.57 -17.63 -2.75
N VAL A 318 -8.34 -16.98 -3.88
CA VAL A 318 -7.07 -16.32 -4.21
C VAL A 318 -7.08 -14.87 -3.73
N ALA A 319 -8.18 -14.17 -3.97
CA ALA A 319 -8.41 -12.79 -3.53
C ALA A 319 -9.89 -12.58 -3.21
N HIS A 320 -10.18 -11.74 -2.22
CA HIS A 320 -11.54 -11.41 -1.85
C HIS A 320 -11.62 -9.98 -1.31
N TRP A 321 -12.45 -9.16 -1.95
CA TRP A 321 -12.73 -7.80 -1.46
C TRP A 321 -13.72 -7.86 -0.30
N ASP A 322 -13.51 -7.00 0.70
CA ASP A 322 -14.49 -6.77 1.77
C ASP A 322 -15.90 -6.54 1.16
N PRO A 323 -16.90 -7.40 1.45
CA PRO A 323 -18.23 -7.31 0.86
C PRO A 323 -18.96 -6.01 1.17
N ASP A 324 -18.75 -5.44 2.35
CA ASP A 324 -19.38 -4.17 2.75
C ASP A 324 -18.78 -3.02 1.94
N LEU A 325 -17.46 -3.04 1.71
CA LEU A 325 -16.80 -2.07 0.85
C LEU A 325 -17.22 -2.24 -0.62
N TYR A 326 -17.21 -3.47 -1.13
CA TYR A 326 -17.53 -3.81 -2.52
C TYR A 326 -18.95 -3.40 -2.91
N ARG A 327 -19.90 -3.54 -1.98
CA ARG A 327 -21.31 -3.17 -2.20
C ARG A 327 -21.63 -1.73 -1.77
N SER A 328 -20.64 -0.99 -1.28
CA SER A 328 -20.84 0.40 -0.85
C SER A 328 -20.90 1.37 -2.03
N ARG A 329 -21.42 2.58 -1.77
CA ARG A 329 -21.36 3.71 -2.71
C ARG A 329 -19.94 4.21 -2.97
N LEU A 330 -18.96 3.79 -2.17
CA LEU A 330 -17.55 4.17 -2.34
C LEU A 330 -16.83 3.27 -3.35
N TRP A 331 -17.38 2.11 -3.69
CA TRP A 331 -16.71 1.16 -4.57
C TRP A 331 -16.29 1.74 -5.93
N PRO A 332 -17.13 2.52 -6.65
CA PRO A 332 -16.71 3.15 -7.89
C PRO A 332 -15.51 4.10 -7.72
N LEU A 333 -15.43 4.82 -6.58
CA LEU A 333 -14.29 5.68 -6.26
C LEU A 333 -13.03 4.85 -6.00
N THR A 334 -13.17 3.70 -5.34
CA THR A 334 -12.07 2.74 -5.16
C THR A 334 -11.57 2.19 -6.50
N CYS A 335 -12.47 1.89 -7.45
CA CYS A 335 -12.09 1.47 -8.81
C CYS A 335 -11.37 2.57 -9.60
N LEU A 336 -11.86 3.81 -9.53
CA LEU A 336 -11.19 4.97 -10.15
C LEU A 336 -9.79 5.19 -9.57
N PHE A 337 -9.63 5.01 -8.27
CA PHE A 337 -8.34 5.04 -7.61
C PHE A 337 -7.45 3.85 -8.04
N GLY A 338 -8.01 2.65 -8.17
CA GLY A 338 -7.28 1.47 -8.66
C GLY A 338 -6.72 1.64 -10.08
N MET A 339 -7.42 2.34 -10.97
CA MET A 339 -6.90 2.64 -12.31
C MET A 339 -6.02 3.89 -12.37
N SER A 340 -5.90 4.66 -11.27
CA SER A 340 -5.27 5.99 -11.33
C SER A 340 -3.78 5.91 -11.62
N PHE A 341 -3.07 4.86 -11.21
CA PHE A 341 -1.63 4.78 -11.44
C PHE A 341 -1.29 4.67 -12.94
N GLY A 342 -1.97 3.78 -13.67
CA GLY A 342 -1.84 3.71 -15.13
C GLY A 342 -2.25 5.01 -15.81
N ALA A 343 -3.29 5.69 -15.30
CA ALA A 343 -3.74 6.99 -15.82
C ALA A 343 -2.71 8.11 -15.59
N LEU A 344 -2.04 8.15 -14.44
CA LEU A 344 -1.02 9.15 -14.12
C LEU A 344 0.16 9.07 -15.10
N HIS A 345 0.50 7.87 -15.56
CA HIS A 345 1.54 7.69 -16.58
C HIS A 345 1.15 8.15 -17.98
N LEU A 346 -0.15 8.25 -18.28
CA LEU A 346 -0.63 8.81 -19.55
C LEU A 346 -0.52 10.33 -19.59
N VAL A 347 -0.21 11.00 -18.47
CA VAL A 347 0.12 12.45 -18.47
C VAL A 347 1.38 12.71 -19.30
N SER A 348 2.34 11.78 -19.25
CA SER A 348 3.54 11.72 -20.08
C SER A 348 3.28 11.28 -21.53
N TRP A 349 2.10 11.59 -22.08
CA TRP A 349 1.73 11.11 -23.42
C TRP A 349 2.70 11.59 -24.51
N ASN A 350 3.20 12.81 -24.39
CA ASN A 350 4.05 13.46 -25.38
C ASN A 350 5.56 13.22 -25.14
N ASP A 351 5.92 12.42 -24.14
CA ASP A 351 7.33 12.17 -23.82
C ASP A 351 8.01 11.40 -24.97
N VAL A 352 9.30 11.70 -25.18
CA VAL A 352 10.11 11.07 -26.22
C VAL A 352 10.59 9.71 -25.71
N PHE A 353 10.62 8.72 -26.61
CA PHE A 353 11.19 7.40 -26.34
C PHE A 353 12.26 7.09 -27.39
N PRO A 354 13.25 6.24 -27.09
CA PRO A 354 14.32 5.93 -28.03
C PRO A 354 13.81 5.35 -29.36
N THR A 355 12.68 4.64 -29.33
CA THR A 355 12.04 4.08 -30.53
C THR A 355 10.52 4.23 -30.49
N THR A 356 9.90 4.26 -31.67
CA THR A 356 8.43 4.20 -31.82
C THR A 356 7.82 2.95 -31.20
N VAL A 357 8.56 1.82 -31.21
CA VAL A 357 8.11 0.56 -30.61
C VAL A 357 7.98 0.70 -29.10
N GLU A 358 8.98 1.30 -28.45
CA GLU A 358 8.99 1.52 -26.99
C GLU A 358 7.91 2.50 -26.55
N LEU A 359 7.72 3.59 -27.31
CA LEU A 359 6.63 4.53 -27.08
C LEU A 359 5.26 3.83 -27.05
N TRP A 360 4.99 3.00 -28.06
CA TRP A 360 3.71 2.29 -28.13
C TRP A 360 3.63 1.15 -27.12
N LEU A 361 4.73 0.47 -26.82
CA LEU A 361 4.80 -0.55 -25.78
C LEU A 361 4.43 0.06 -24.42
N TRP A 362 4.98 1.22 -24.08
CA TRP A 362 4.64 1.99 -22.88
C TRP A 362 3.15 2.34 -22.82
N ARG A 363 2.63 2.98 -23.88
CA ARG A 363 1.23 3.43 -23.94
C ARG A 363 0.25 2.26 -23.83
N ILE A 364 0.51 1.18 -24.56
CA ILE A 364 -0.30 -0.05 -24.50
C ILE A 364 -0.22 -0.65 -23.09
N ALA A 365 0.97 -0.74 -22.49
CA ALA A 365 1.12 -1.25 -21.14
C ALA A 365 0.35 -0.41 -20.11
N ALA A 366 0.32 0.92 -20.24
CA ALA A 366 -0.48 1.79 -19.37
C ALA A 366 -1.99 1.49 -19.48
N PHE A 367 -2.54 1.39 -20.69
CA PHE A 367 -3.96 1.04 -20.89
C PHE A 367 -4.28 -0.39 -20.44
N VAL A 368 -3.41 -1.35 -20.73
CA VAL A 368 -3.56 -2.75 -20.28
C VAL A 368 -3.54 -2.81 -18.76
N SER A 369 -2.66 -2.07 -18.10
CA SER A 369 -2.62 -1.98 -16.64
C SER A 369 -3.95 -1.48 -16.07
N MET A 370 -4.48 -0.37 -16.60
CA MET A 370 -5.77 0.20 -16.19
C MET A 370 -6.92 -0.79 -16.39
N GLY A 371 -7.04 -1.34 -17.61
CA GLY A 371 -8.12 -2.28 -17.94
C GLY A 371 -8.05 -3.56 -17.13
N SER A 372 -6.86 -4.12 -16.96
CA SER A 372 -6.65 -5.36 -16.21
C SER A 372 -6.94 -5.19 -14.72
N MET A 373 -6.59 -4.05 -14.12
CA MET A 373 -6.95 -3.73 -12.73
C MET A 373 -8.47 -3.58 -12.57
N LEU A 374 -9.16 -2.91 -13.49
CA LEU A 374 -10.63 -2.78 -13.44
C LEU A 374 -11.32 -4.15 -13.57
N VAL A 375 -10.83 -5.02 -14.46
CA VAL A 375 -11.32 -6.39 -14.59
C VAL A 375 -11.09 -7.17 -13.29
N PHE A 376 -9.92 -7.06 -12.67
CA PHE A 376 -9.65 -7.71 -11.39
C PHE A 376 -10.57 -7.21 -10.27
N MET A 377 -10.79 -5.89 -10.19
CA MET A 377 -11.69 -5.29 -9.23
C MET A 377 -13.16 -5.65 -9.50
N HIS A 378 -13.57 -5.91 -10.73
CA HIS A 378 -14.94 -6.34 -11.03
C HIS A 378 -15.33 -7.66 -10.34
N PHE A 379 -14.37 -8.52 -10.00
CA PHE A 379 -14.66 -9.76 -9.28
C PHE A 379 -14.58 -9.52 -7.78
N GLU A 380 -15.72 -9.55 -7.07
CA GLU A 380 -15.79 -9.53 -5.59
C GLU A 380 -14.87 -10.59 -4.97
N LYS A 381 -14.76 -11.74 -5.64
CA LYS A 381 -13.98 -12.90 -5.22
C LYS A 381 -13.33 -13.57 -6.42
N VAL A 382 -12.03 -13.86 -6.32
CA VAL A 382 -11.29 -14.66 -7.28
C VAL A 382 -11.08 -16.06 -6.70
N VAL A 383 -11.69 -17.06 -7.32
CA VAL A 383 -11.68 -18.45 -6.85
C VAL A 383 -10.97 -19.32 -7.87
N LEU A 384 -10.12 -20.24 -7.40
CA LEU A 384 -9.51 -21.28 -8.23
C LEU A 384 -10.53 -22.40 -8.48
N ARG A 385 -11.61 -22.07 -9.18
CA ARG A 385 -12.68 -22.99 -9.59
C ARG A 385 -12.93 -22.81 -11.08
N TRP A 386 -12.93 -23.91 -11.82
CA TRP A 386 -13.21 -23.88 -13.24
C TRP A 386 -14.70 -23.62 -13.50
N GLU A 387 -15.00 -22.45 -14.05
CA GLU A 387 -16.33 -21.99 -14.48
C GLU A 387 -16.26 -21.49 -15.95
N GLY A 388 -15.27 -21.98 -16.70
CA GLY A 388 -15.03 -21.59 -18.09
C GLY A 388 -14.24 -20.28 -18.20
N MET A 389 -14.66 -19.42 -19.14
CA MET A 389 -13.91 -18.19 -19.48
C MET A 389 -13.77 -17.21 -18.31
N VAL A 390 -14.74 -17.17 -17.39
CA VAL A 390 -14.71 -16.29 -16.22
C VAL A 390 -13.52 -16.59 -15.31
N THR A 391 -13.21 -17.87 -15.09
CA THR A 391 -12.04 -18.29 -14.31
C THR A 391 -10.74 -17.84 -14.97
N ILE A 392 -10.64 -17.96 -16.30
CA ILE A 392 -9.45 -17.54 -17.05
C ILE A 392 -9.27 -16.01 -16.93
N VAL A 393 -10.35 -15.25 -17.10
CA VAL A 393 -10.30 -13.78 -17.03
C VAL A 393 -9.94 -13.31 -15.61
N SER A 394 -10.58 -13.86 -14.58
CA SER A 394 -10.33 -13.45 -13.18
C SER A 394 -8.94 -13.82 -12.67
N LEU A 395 -8.35 -14.93 -13.13
CA LEU A 395 -7.00 -15.35 -12.75
C LEU A 395 -5.91 -14.70 -13.62
N SER A 396 -6.20 -14.40 -14.89
CA SER A 396 -5.23 -13.76 -15.77
C SER A 396 -5.13 -12.26 -15.53
N SER A 397 -6.18 -11.59 -15.07
CA SER A 397 -6.16 -10.13 -14.89
C SER A 397 -5.12 -9.61 -13.88
N PRO A 398 -4.84 -10.24 -12.72
CA PRO A 398 -3.72 -9.81 -11.87
C PRO A 398 -2.36 -10.04 -12.54
N ALA A 399 -2.21 -11.13 -13.30
CA ALA A 399 -0.96 -11.48 -13.96
C ALA A 399 -0.65 -10.53 -15.13
N VAL A 400 -1.65 -10.23 -15.96
CA VAL A 400 -1.56 -9.26 -17.06
C VAL A 400 -1.29 -7.85 -16.52
N TYR A 401 -1.95 -7.48 -15.41
CA TYR A 401 -1.65 -6.25 -14.69
C TYR A 401 -0.17 -6.23 -14.28
N LEU A 402 0.32 -7.21 -13.52
CA LEU A 402 1.72 -7.23 -13.06
C LEU A 402 2.72 -7.20 -14.22
N LEU A 403 2.47 -7.93 -15.31
CA LEU A 403 3.33 -7.92 -16.49
C LEU A 403 3.39 -6.52 -17.13
N SER A 404 2.22 -5.89 -17.34
CA SER A 404 2.18 -4.53 -17.87
C SER A 404 2.90 -3.52 -16.96
N ARG A 405 2.80 -3.69 -15.63
CA ARG A 405 3.53 -2.86 -14.64
C ARG A 405 5.03 -3.05 -14.72
N MET A 406 5.51 -4.28 -14.91
CA MET A 406 6.93 -4.57 -15.09
C MET A 406 7.48 -3.96 -16.39
N VAL A 407 6.71 -4.01 -17.48
CA VAL A 407 7.07 -3.36 -18.74
C VAL A 407 7.21 -1.85 -18.53
N MET A 408 6.21 -1.20 -17.93
CA MET A 408 6.29 0.23 -17.63
C MET A 408 7.51 0.54 -16.75
N MET A 409 7.70 -0.15 -15.63
CA MET A 409 8.88 0.09 -14.77
C MET A 409 10.19 -0.05 -15.56
N GLY A 410 10.34 -1.07 -16.42
CA GLY A 410 11.53 -1.27 -17.25
C GLY A 410 11.75 -0.16 -18.27
N GLU A 411 10.70 0.25 -18.96
CA GLU A 411 10.75 1.31 -19.99
C GLU A 411 11.15 2.67 -19.41
N VAL A 412 10.78 3.00 -18.17
CA VAL A 412 11.25 4.24 -17.51
C VAL A 412 12.77 4.28 -17.39
N PHE A 413 13.40 3.16 -17.03
CA PHE A 413 14.86 3.09 -16.97
C PHE A 413 15.49 2.99 -18.35
N ALA A 414 14.80 2.34 -19.29
CA ALA A 414 15.25 2.22 -20.67
C ALA A 414 15.26 3.59 -21.38
N ALA A 415 14.30 4.48 -21.09
CA ALA A 415 14.19 5.81 -21.68
C ALA A 415 15.46 6.66 -21.43
N LEU A 416 16.10 6.51 -20.26
CA LEU A 416 17.33 7.25 -19.88
C LEU A 416 18.52 7.08 -20.85
N ARG A 417 18.47 6.11 -21.75
CA ARG A 417 19.50 5.91 -22.79
C ARG A 417 19.38 6.88 -23.97
N ALA A 418 18.22 7.53 -24.14
CA ALA A 418 17.96 8.51 -25.18
C ALA A 418 16.83 9.46 -24.74
N GLU A 419 17.23 10.53 -24.05
CA GLU A 419 16.36 11.58 -23.50
C GLU A 419 16.54 12.91 -24.23
N GLU A 420 15.55 13.79 -24.12
CA GLU A 420 15.67 15.16 -24.59
C GLU A 420 16.73 15.92 -23.76
N PRO A 421 17.69 16.64 -24.39
CA PRO A 421 18.72 17.38 -23.66
C PRO A 421 18.16 18.35 -22.59
N ALA A 422 17.00 18.94 -22.85
CA ALA A 422 16.33 19.88 -21.95
C ALA A 422 15.93 19.27 -20.57
N ILE A 423 15.90 17.93 -20.46
CA ILE A 423 15.73 17.24 -19.17
C ILE A 423 16.89 17.54 -18.20
N TYR A 424 18.06 17.86 -18.73
CA TYR A 424 19.27 18.17 -17.96
C TYR A 424 19.51 19.67 -17.76
N ASP A 425 18.72 20.52 -18.41
CA ASP A 425 18.77 21.96 -18.18
C ASP A 425 18.33 22.32 -16.76
N THR A 426 18.94 23.37 -16.22
CA THR A 426 18.64 23.89 -14.88
C THR A 426 18.11 25.32 -14.95
N TYR A 427 17.33 25.71 -13.95
CA TYR A 427 16.85 27.08 -13.78
C TYR A 427 17.67 27.78 -12.68
N GLU A 428 17.95 29.07 -12.85
CA GLU A 428 18.65 29.85 -11.83
C GLU A 428 17.73 30.11 -10.62
N VAL A 429 18.07 29.53 -9.47
CA VAL A 429 17.34 29.69 -8.20
C VAL A 429 17.46 31.11 -7.62
N SER A 430 18.40 31.92 -8.13
CA SER A 430 18.81 33.24 -7.62
C SER A 430 17.73 34.34 -7.69
N SER A 431 16.68 34.16 -8.50
CA SER A 431 15.68 35.22 -8.76
C SER A 431 14.47 35.23 -7.80
N TYR A 432 14.30 34.22 -6.95
CA TYR A 432 13.08 34.09 -6.12
C TYR A 432 13.31 34.15 -4.60
N TRP A 433 14.53 33.91 -4.10
CA TRP A 433 14.78 33.91 -2.65
C TRP A 433 14.81 35.30 -2.00
N VAL A 434 15.11 36.35 -2.77
CA VAL A 434 15.24 37.73 -2.23
C VAL A 434 13.89 38.43 -2.04
N HIS A 435 12.77 37.84 -2.48
CA HIS A 435 11.44 38.44 -2.35
C HIS A 435 10.59 37.86 -1.21
N LEU A 436 11.13 36.93 -0.41
CA LEU A 436 10.42 36.23 0.68
C LEU A 436 11.11 36.35 2.06
N LEU A 437 12.16 37.17 2.17
CA LEU A 437 12.73 37.67 3.43
C LEU A 437 12.56 39.19 3.43
#